data_AF-A0A0G0B8Z2-F1
#
_entry.id   AF-A0A0G0B8Z2-F1
#
_cell.length_a   1.000
_cell.length_b   1.000
_cell.length_c   1.000
_cell.angle_alpha   90.00
_cell.angle_beta   90.00
_cell.angle_gamma   90.00
#
_symmetry.space_group_name_H-M   'P 1'
#
loop_
_entity.id
_entity.type
_entity.pdbx_description
1 polymer ?
#
loop_
_entity_poly.entity_id
_entity_poly.type
_entity_poly.pdbx_seq_one_letter_code
_entity_poly.pdbx_strand_id
1 'polypeptide(L)'
;MNIFDYIFPKYCFICSRIGKDICDNCLKGIPHTLPSCCICKKLSNGYFTHKSCFEIPFQCFTGLYISNSLKLELERKSNLGIYSTHTYILDRIIEHFSLNSTLNRSNIYPIESDKKEVRVLNNILATRLKVSFKNKRDILLIGASIENKELLLQQVKGLYTEPFNLRILVLFEEPIPPQSE
;
A
#
# COMPACT_ATOMS: atom_id res chain seq x y z
N MET A 1 -10.84 -9.35 23.80
CA MET A 1 -12.02 -9.45 22.91
C MET A 1 -13.11 -8.61 23.52
N ASN A 2 -13.78 -7.76 22.73
CA ASN A 2 -14.80 -6.84 23.22
C ASN A 2 -16.19 -7.49 23.09
N ILE A 3 -17.16 -7.14 23.95
CA ILE A 3 -18.51 -7.71 23.93
C ILE A 3 -19.23 -7.46 22.60
N PHE A 4 -18.89 -6.36 21.92
CA PHE A 4 -19.38 -6.03 20.59
C PHE A 4 -19.00 -7.07 19.53
N ASP A 5 -17.84 -7.73 19.66
CA ASP A 5 -17.40 -8.74 18.71
C ASP A 5 -18.28 -10.02 18.77
N TYR A 6 -18.98 -10.25 19.89
CA TYR A 6 -19.93 -11.35 20.05
C TYR A 6 -21.32 -11.03 19.48
N ILE A 7 -21.78 -9.78 19.65
CA ILE A 7 -23.11 -9.34 19.20
C ILE A 7 -23.10 -9.01 17.70
N PHE A 8 -21.99 -8.48 17.20
CA PHE A 8 -21.79 -8.14 15.78
C PHE A 8 -20.54 -8.85 15.25
N PRO A 9 -20.58 -10.17 15.07
CA PRO A 9 -19.45 -10.92 14.59
C PRO A 9 -19.04 -10.43 13.19
N LYS A 10 -17.75 -10.14 13.03
CA LYS A 10 -17.17 -9.90 11.72
C LYS A 10 -16.96 -11.23 11.02
N TYR A 11 -17.19 -11.26 9.71
CA TYR A 11 -16.97 -12.43 8.88
C TYR A 11 -15.90 -12.14 7.84
N CYS A 12 -15.03 -13.12 7.62
CA CYS A 12 -14.06 -13.02 6.55
C CYS A 12 -14.78 -13.05 5.20
N PHE A 13 -14.62 -12.02 4.36
CA PHE A 13 -15.33 -11.97 3.07
C PHE A 13 -14.78 -12.97 2.02
N ILE A 14 -13.71 -13.72 2.33
CA ILE A 14 -13.16 -14.78 1.47
C ILE A 14 -13.65 -16.18 1.88
N CYS A 15 -13.65 -16.49 3.18
CA CYS A 15 -13.94 -17.85 3.69
C CYS A 15 -15.05 -17.91 4.75
N SER A 16 -15.70 -16.79 5.04
CA SER A 16 -16.81 -16.66 5.99
C SER A 16 -16.50 -17.07 7.45
N ARG A 17 -15.23 -17.26 7.82
CA ARG A 17 -14.84 -17.50 9.22
C ARG A 17 -15.09 -16.26 10.08
N ILE A 18 -15.55 -16.47 11.31
CA ILE A 18 -15.83 -15.42 12.29
C ILE A 18 -14.52 -14.81 12.83
N GLY A 19 -14.49 -13.49 13.01
CA GLY A 19 -13.50 -12.77 13.81
C GLY A 19 -12.88 -11.54 13.15
N LYS A 20 -12.58 -11.57 11.84
CA LYS A 20 -11.93 -10.47 11.09
C LYS A 20 -12.53 -10.33 9.69
N ASP A 21 -12.51 -9.12 9.13
CA ASP A 21 -12.91 -8.86 7.74
C ASP A 21 -12.12 -9.70 6.73
N ILE A 22 -10.82 -9.88 6.97
CA ILE A 22 -9.98 -10.87 6.29
C ILE A 22 -9.20 -11.64 7.34
N CYS A 23 -9.32 -12.97 7.36
CA CYS A 23 -8.60 -13.79 8.31
C CYS A 23 -7.12 -13.98 7.89
N ASP A 24 -6.26 -14.27 8.86
CA ASP A 24 -4.82 -14.47 8.62
C ASP A 24 -4.54 -15.54 7.57
N ASN A 25 -5.32 -16.63 7.53
CA ASN A 25 -5.13 -17.70 6.57
C ASN A 25 -5.45 -17.27 5.14
N CYS A 26 -6.55 -16.53 4.95
CA CYS A 26 -6.90 -16.01 3.62
C CYS A 26 -5.88 -14.97 3.16
N LEU A 27 -5.45 -14.08 4.06
CA LEU A 27 -4.44 -13.08 3.72
C LEU A 27 -3.09 -13.73 3.33
N LYS A 28 -2.65 -14.77 4.06
CA LYS A 28 -1.45 -15.56 3.72
C LYS A 28 -1.57 -16.30 2.39
N GLY A 29 -2.79 -16.60 1.95
CA GLY A 29 -3.06 -17.21 0.66
C GLY A 29 -2.95 -16.24 -0.52
N ILE A 30 -2.89 -14.93 -0.26
CA ILE A 30 -2.72 -13.92 -1.32
C ILE A 30 -1.22 -13.80 -1.62
N PRO A 31 -0.79 -13.97 -2.88
CA PRO A 31 0.62 -13.90 -3.23
C PRO A 31 1.17 -12.48 -3.09
N HIS A 32 2.36 -12.38 -2.50
CA HIS A 32 3.13 -11.14 -2.43
C HIS A 32 3.67 -10.77 -3.81
N THR A 33 3.85 -9.46 -4.05
CA THR A 33 4.42 -9.02 -5.32
C THR A 33 5.91 -9.24 -5.39
N LEU A 34 6.39 -9.59 -6.59
CA LEU A 34 7.81 -9.70 -6.85
C LEU A 34 8.48 -8.31 -6.79
N PRO A 35 9.77 -8.23 -6.39
CA PRO A 35 10.55 -7.01 -6.48
C PRO A 35 10.56 -6.50 -7.92
N SER A 36 9.79 -5.46 -8.20
CA SER A 36 9.63 -4.90 -9.54
C SER A 36 9.63 -3.38 -9.51
N CYS A 37 10.03 -2.78 -10.63
CA CYS A 37 9.95 -1.34 -10.79
C CYS A 37 8.48 -0.94 -10.95
N CYS A 38 7.99 -0.04 -10.09
CA CYS A 38 6.59 0.39 -10.13
C CYS A 38 6.16 1.10 -11.42
N ILE A 39 7.12 1.56 -12.24
CA ILE A 39 6.89 2.27 -13.50
C ILE A 39 6.72 1.28 -14.66
N CYS A 40 7.72 0.43 -14.90
CA CYS A 40 7.75 -0.48 -16.04
C CYS A 40 7.30 -1.92 -15.72
N LYS A 41 7.10 -2.24 -14.42
CA LYS A 41 6.71 -3.56 -13.91
C LYS A 41 7.70 -4.70 -14.16
N LYS A 42 8.89 -4.40 -14.68
CA LYS A 42 9.98 -5.37 -14.81
C LYS A 42 10.66 -5.57 -13.47
N LEU A 43 11.24 -6.77 -13.27
CA LEU A 43 11.99 -7.10 -12.05
C LEU A 43 13.06 -6.04 -11.74
N SER A 44 13.19 -5.73 -10.46
CA SER A 44 14.20 -4.79 -9.98
C SER A 44 14.78 -5.25 -8.66
N ASN A 45 16.09 -5.05 -8.51
CA ASN A 45 16.77 -5.38 -7.28
C ASN A 45 16.31 -4.45 -6.16
N GLY A 46 15.91 -5.01 -5.03
CA GLY A 46 15.55 -4.23 -3.83
C GLY A 46 14.41 -3.24 -4.04
N TYR A 47 13.48 -3.54 -4.96
CA TYR A 47 12.30 -2.71 -5.27
C TYR A 47 12.64 -1.31 -5.83
N PHE A 48 13.84 -1.09 -6.36
CA PHE A 48 14.22 0.20 -6.92
C PHE A 48 13.60 0.45 -8.30
N THR A 49 13.40 1.71 -8.64
CA THR A 49 13.13 2.12 -10.02
C THR A 49 14.38 1.96 -10.89
N HIS A 50 14.19 1.59 -12.16
CA HIS A 50 15.30 1.58 -13.12
C HIS A 50 15.68 3.00 -13.49
N LYS A 51 16.99 3.25 -13.70
CA LYS A 51 17.51 4.55 -14.16
C LYS A 51 16.88 5.00 -15.48
N SER A 52 16.52 4.06 -16.35
CA SER A 52 15.82 4.34 -17.62
C SER A 52 14.36 4.73 -17.44
N CYS A 53 13.73 4.36 -16.32
CA CYS A 53 12.34 4.70 -16.05
C CYS A 53 12.21 6.06 -15.34
N PHE A 54 13.18 6.38 -14.49
CA PHE A 54 13.21 7.66 -13.78
C PHE A 54 14.63 7.99 -13.34
N GLU A 55 15.04 9.24 -13.55
CA GLU A 55 16.40 9.70 -13.30
C GLU A 55 16.77 9.62 -11.80
N ILE A 56 15.80 9.93 -10.92
CA ILE A 56 15.99 9.91 -9.47
C ILE A 56 15.57 8.53 -8.94
N PRO A 57 16.49 7.66 -8.49
CA PRO A 57 16.11 6.33 -8.03
C PRO A 57 15.32 6.40 -6.71
N PHE A 58 14.25 5.62 -6.62
CA PHE A 58 13.50 5.44 -5.37
C PHE A 58 13.03 3.99 -5.22
N GLN A 59 12.74 3.57 -3.97
CA GLN A 59 12.22 2.23 -3.70
C GLN A 59 10.69 2.23 -3.69
N CYS A 60 10.06 1.25 -4.32
CA CYS A 60 8.62 1.05 -4.28
C CYS A 60 8.25 -0.34 -3.80
N PHE A 61 7.95 -0.46 -2.52
CA PHE A 61 7.43 -1.69 -1.91
C PHE A 61 5.97 -1.86 -2.31
N THR A 62 5.68 -2.99 -2.93
CA THR A 62 4.33 -3.36 -3.32
C THR A 62 3.94 -4.62 -2.56
N GLY A 63 2.74 -4.65 -2.00
CA GLY A 63 2.34 -5.66 -1.03
C GLY A 63 1.92 -6.97 -1.67
N LEU A 64 0.73 -6.97 -2.29
CA LEU A 64 -0.01 -8.16 -2.67
C LEU A 64 -0.56 -8.05 -4.10
N TYR A 65 -0.55 -9.16 -4.85
CA TYR A 65 -1.36 -9.30 -6.06
C TYR A 65 -2.80 -9.65 -5.68
N ILE A 66 -3.75 -8.79 -6.01
CA ILE A 66 -5.17 -9.03 -5.69
C ILE A 66 -5.97 -9.36 -6.95
N SER A 67 -6.87 -10.33 -6.84
CA SER A 67 -7.86 -10.60 -7.89
C SER A 67 -8.83 -9.43 -8.04
N ASN A 68 -9.44 -9.27 -9.23
CA ASN A 68 -10.46 -8.25 -9.47
C ASN A 68 -11.67 -8.34 -8.52
N SER A 69 -12.12 -9.54 -8.16
CA SER A 69 -13.23 -9.74 -7.21
C SER A 69 -12.89 -9.18 -5.82
N LEU A 70 -11.69 -9.49 -5.33
CA LEU A 70 -11.17 -8.94 -4.07
C LEU A 70 -11.04 -7.42 -4.11
N LYS A 71 -10.52 -6.87 -5.21
CA LYS A 71 -10.41 -5.43 -5.43
C LYS A 71 -11.77 -4.74 -5.32
N LEU A 72 -12.78 -5.24 -6.04
CA LEU A 72 -14.13 -4.68 -6.03
C LEU A 72 -14.75 -4.72 -4.62
N GLU A 73 -14.55 -5.79 -3.87
CA GLU A 73 -15.06 -5.89 -2.49
C GLU A 73 -14.37 -4.89 -1.54
N LEU A 74 -13.05 -4.71 -1.69
CA LEU A 74 -12.30 -3.70 -0.94
C LEU A 74 -12.75 -2.27 -1.30
N GLU A 75 -12.93 -1.98 -2.59
CA GLU A 75 -13.45 -0.68 -3.06
C GLU A 75 -14.86 -0.42 -2.53
N ARG A 76 -15.75 -1.43 -2.57
CA ARG A 76 -17.11 -1.33 -2.02
C ARG A 76 -17.08 -0.98 -0.53
N LYS A 77 -16.24 -1.63 0.27
CA LYS A 77 -16.06 -1.31 1.70
C LYS A 77 -15.50 0.10 1.89
N SER A 78 -14.50 0.51 1.12
CA SER A 78 -13.92 1.86 1.19
C SER A 78 -14.93 2.96 0.85
N ASN A 79 -15.81 2.72 -0.12
CA ASN A 79 -16.88 3.65 -0.50
C ASN A 79 -17.95 3.80 0.60
N LEU A 80 -18.09 2.79 1.46
CA LEU A 80 -18.93 2.83 2.66
C LEU A 80 -18.18 3.42 3.89
N GLY A 81 -16.95 3.90 3.72
CA GLY A 81 -16.13 4.43 4.82
C GLY A 81 -15.49 3.35 5.70
N ILE A 82 -15.47 2.09 5.26
CA ILE A 82 -14.94 0.96 6.04
C ILE A 82 -13.49 0.68 5.62
N TYR A 83 -12.54 1.20 6.40
CA TYR A 83 -11.10 1.10 6.12
C TYR A 83 -10.34 0.12 7.01
N SER A 84 -11.04 -0.60 7.91
CA SER A 84 -10.46 -1.59 8.83
C SER A 84 -9.64 -2.66 8.11
N THR A 85 -10.13 -3.13 6.95
CA THR A 85 -9.44 -4.16 6.17
C THR A 85 -8.14 -3.63 5.55
N HIS A 86 -8.16 -2.42 4.97
CA HIS A 86 -6.98 -1.81 4.37
C HIS A 86 -5.90 -1.54 5.41
N THR A 87 -6.30 -1.02 6.57
CA THR A 87 -5.38 -0.75 7.69
C THR A 87 -4.79 -2.03 8.26
N TYR A 88 -5.59 -3.10 8.36
CA TYR A 88 -5.09 -4.42 8.75
C TYR A 88 -4.06 -4.99 7.76
N ILE A 89 -4.34 -4.87 6.46
CA ILE A 89 -3.42 -5.32 5.40
C ILE A 89 -2.13 -4.50 5.42
N LEU A 90 -2.23 -3.18 5.62
CA LEU A 90 -1.08 -2.29 5.77
C LEU A 90 -0.15 -2.74 6.90
N ASP A 91 -0.68 -3.02 8.09
CA ASP A 91 0.12 -3.49 9.23
C ASP A 91 0.88 -4.78 8.88
N ARG A 92 0.22 -5.72 8.19
CA ARG A 92 0.85 -6.98 7.75
C ARG A 92 1.93 -6.79 6.71
N ILE A 93 1.77 -5.85 5.79
CA ILE A 93 2.79 -5.54 4.78
C ILE A 93 3.99 -4.85 5.43
N ILE A 94 3.78 -3.97 6.41
CA ILE A 94 4.86 -3.34 7.18
C ILE A 94 5.68 -4.39 7.92
N GLU A 95 5.02 -5.36 8.57
CA GLU A 95 5.67 -6.50 9.21
C GLU A 95 6.48 -7.33 8.20
N HIS A 96 5.86 -7.68 7.06
CA HIS A 96 6.50 -8.48 6.00
C HIS A 96 7.79 -7.84 5.48
N PHE A 97 7.77 -6.54 5.18
CA PHE A 97 8.94 -5.81 4.68
C PHE A 97 9.85 -5.26 5.80
N SER A 98 9.53 -5.55 7.07
CA SER A 98 10.28 -5.05 8.23
C SER A 98 10.48 -3.52 8.23
N LEU A 99 9.45 -2.76 7.83
CA LEU A 99 9.53 -1.31 7.60
C LEU A 99 9.43 -0.46 8.88
N ASN A 100 9.38 -1.06 10.06
CA ASN A 100 9.24 -0.33 11.34
C ASN A 100 10.33 0.73 11.55
N SER A 101 11.59 0.39 11.24
CA SER A 101 12.72 1.33 11.36
C SER A 101 12.62 2.48 10.35
N THR A 102 12.16 2.19 9.13
CA THR A 102 11.87 3.18 8.10
C THR A 102 10.77 4.14 8.55
N LEU A 103 9.66 3.63 9.06
CA LEU A 103 8.52 4.44 9.51
C LEU A 103 8.91 5.46 10.57
N ASN A 104 9.76 5.07 11.52
CA ASN A 104 10.22 5.95 12.59
C ASN A 104 11.09 7.11 12.07
N ARG A 105 11.75 6.93 10.92
CA ARG A 105 12.65 7.90 10.31
C ARG A 105 12.03 8.70 9.17
N SER A 106 10.83 8.32 8.73
CA SER A 106 10.18 8.88 7.55
C SER A 106 9.13 9.94 7.86
N ASN A 107 9.13 11.00 7.06
CA ASN A 107 7.97 11.85 6.85
C ASN A 107 6.98 11.09 5.95
N ILE A 108 5.75 10.91 6.44
CA ILE A 108 4.76 10.04 5.81
C ILE A 108 3.72 10.91 5.10
N TYR A 109 3.58 10.67 3.80
CA TYR A 109 2.62 11.37 2.95
C TYR A 109 1.75 10.36 2.20
N PRO A 110 0.49 10.71 1.93
CA PRO A 110 -0.34 9.91 1.04
C PRO A 110 0.18 10.02 -0.40
N ILE A 111 0.02 8.95 -1.18
CA ILE A 111 0.12 9.02 -2.64
C ILE A 111 -1.07 9.84 -3.17
N GLU A 112 -0.78 10.79 -4.06
CA GLU A 112 -1.81 11.61 -4.70
C GLU A 112 -2.68 10.79 -5.66
N SER A 113 -3.96 11.16 -5.75
CA SER A 113 -4.91 10.58 -6.68
C SER A 113 -5.96 11.62 -7.08
N ASP A 114 -6.35 11.57 -8.35
CA ASP A 114 -7.45 12.36 -8.92
C ASP A 114 -8.81 11.90 -8.40
N LYS A 115 -8.93 10.65 -7.96
CA LYS A 115 -10.17 10.09 -7.41
C LYS A 115 -10.29 10.42 -5.93
N LYS A 116 -11.40 11.05 -5.57
CA LYS A 116 -11.67 11.51 -4.20
C LYS A 116 -11.62 10.35 -3.20
N GLU A 117 -12.19 9.22 -3.55
CA GLU A 117 -12.33 8.03 -2.70
C GLU A 117 -10.95 7.43 -2.39
N VAL A 118 -10.09 7.30 -3.42
CA VAL A 118 -8.73 6.80 -3.26
C VAL A 118 -7.86 7.79 -2.49
N ARG A 119 -8.01 9.09 -2.74
CA ARG A 119 -7.34 10.13 -1.96
C ARG A 119 -7.71 10.08 -0.49
N VAL A 120 -8.99 9.86 -0.15
CA VAL A 120 -9.43 9.70 1.25
C VAL A 120 -8.80 8.46 1.86
N LEU A 121 -8.83 7.32 1.18
CA LEU A 121 -8.20 6.08 1.65
C LEU A 121 -6.70 6.27 1.90
N ASN A 122 -5.96 6.83 0.93
CA ASN A 122 -4.51 7.06 1.06
C ASN A 122 -4.20 7.99 2.25
N ASN A 123 -5.02 9.01 2.49
CA ASN A 123 -4.88 9.89 3.65
C ASN A 123 -5.07 9.14 4.98
N ILE A 124 -6.03 8.23 5.04
CA ILE A 124 -6.28 7.40 6.23
C ILE A 124 -5.10 6.47 6.50
N LEU A 125 -4.59 5.82 5.45
CA LEU A 125 -3.41 4.95 5.54
C LEU A 125 -2.17 5.73 6.02
N ALA A 126 -1.91 6.89 5.42
CA ALA A 126 -0.80 7.75 5.82
C ALA A 126 -0.95 8.22 7.27
N THR A 127 -2.13 8.69 7.66
CA THR A 127 -2.40 9.21 9.01
C THR A 127 -2.27 8.13 10.08
N ARG A 128 -2.69 6.89 9.80
CA ARG A 128 -2.50 5.75 10.71
C ARG A 128 -1.04 5.55 11.11
N LEU A 129 -0.11 5.79 10.18
CA LEU A 129 1.31 5.57 10.41
C LEU A 129 2.06 6.82 10.87
N LYS A 130 1.41 7.99 10.93
CA LYS A 130 2.08 9.23 11.36
C LYS A 130 2.50 9.10 12.83
N VAL A 131 3.76 8.76 13.05
CA VAL A 131 4.37 8.81 14.38
C VAL A 131 5.09 10.14 14.57
N SER A 132 4.94 10.72 15.77
CA SER A 132 5.60 11.97 16.14
C SER A 132 7.04 11.68 16.58
N PHE A 133 7.96 11.76 15.63
CA PHE A 133 9.41 11.72 15.88
C PHE A 133 10.06 12.98 15.37
N LYS A 134 11.04 13.48 16.13
CA LYS A 134 11.91 14.60 15.71
C LYS A 134 12.97 14.10 14.72
N ASN A 135 13.42 14.97 13.83
CA ASN A 135 14.53 14.72 12.88
C ASN A 135 14.30 13.61 11.85
N LYS A 136 13.13 13.59 11.23
CA LYS A 136 12.83 12.71 10.09
C LYS A 136 13.64 13.14 8.86
N ARG A 137 14.32 12.17 8.23
CA ARG A 137 15.22 12.39 7.09
C ARG A 137 14.77 11.66 5.82
N ASP A 138 13.94 10.64 5.98
CA ASP A 138 13.44 9.83 4.88
C ASP A 138 12.03 10.31 4.50
N ILE A 139 11.58 10.03 3.29
CA ILE A 139 10.19 10.23 2.86
C ILE A 139 9.57 8.88 2.56
N LEU A 140 8.35 8.66 3.04
CA LEU A 140 7.54 7.49 2.72
C LEU A 140 6.20 7.93 2.15
N LEU A 141 5.97 7.63 0.88
CA LEU A 141 4.67 7.76 0.25
C LEU A 141 3.86 6.49 0.48
N ILE A 142 2.58 6.62 0.81
CA ILE A 142 1.71 5.48 1.12
C ILE A 142 0.39 5.57 0.36
N GLY A 143 -0.03 4.46 -0.24
CA GLY A 143 -1.35 4.36 -0.84
C GLY A 143 -1.83 2.92 -0.99
N ALA A 144 -3.08 2.76 -1.42
CA ALA A 144 -3.64 1.44 -1.72
C ALA A 144 -3.04 0.86 -3.01
N SER A 145 -2.94 1.68 -4.05
CA SER A 145 -2.39 1.32 -5.37
C SER A 145 -1.84 2.58 -6.07
N ILE A 146 -1.12 2.38 -7.19
CA ILE A 146 -0.69 3.47 -8.07
C ILE A 146 -1.65 3.54 -9.25
N GLU A 147 -2.54 4.54 -9.26
CA GLU A 147 -3.53 4.71 -10.33
C GLU A 147 -3.00 5.52 -11.52
N ASN A 148 -2.21 6.54 -11.23
CA ASN A 148 -1.68 7.48 -12.22
C ASN A 148 -0.16 7.61 -12.01
N LYS A 149 0.62 7.09 -12.96
CA LYS A 149 2.09 7.05 -12.86
C LYS A 149 2.66 8.45 -13.03
N GLU A 150 2.10 9.23 -13.94
CA GLU A 150 2.54 10.58 -14.24
C GLU A 150 2.38 11.49 -13.02
N LEU A 151 1.22 11.40 -12.35
CA LEU A 151 0.95 12.13 -11.10
C LEU A 151 1.92 11.71 -10.00
N LEU A 152 2.18 10.40 -9.84
CA LEU A 152 3.16 9.90 -8.88
C LEU A 152 4.56 10.49 -9.14
N LEU A 153 4.99 10.49 -10.40
CA LEU A 153 6.31 11.03 -10.76
C LEU A 153 6.39 12.54 -10.52
N GLN A 154 5.31 13.29 -10.76
CA GLN A 154 5.24 14.71 -10.42
C GLN A 154 5.35 14.94 -8.91
N GLN A 155 4.61 14.15 -8.12
CA GLN A 155 4.69 14.21 -6.66
C GLN A 155 6.11 13.90 -6.15
N VAL A 156 6.76 12.86 -6.69
CA VAL A 156 8.14 12.50 -6.33
C VAL A 156 9.11 13.63 -6.68
N LYS A 157 9.00 14.25 -7.86
CA LYS A 157 9.84 15.40 -8.25
C LYS A 157 9.65 16.59 -7.30
N GLY A 158 8.41 16.88 -6.91
CA GLY A 158 8.10 17.99 -6.01
C GLY A 158 8.61 17.81 -4.58
N LEU A 159 8.86 16.57 -4.16
CA LEU A 159 9.35 16.26 -2.82
C LEU A 159 10.88 16.13 -2.74
N TYR A 160 11.57 16.03 -3.88
CA TYR A 160 13.00 15.75 -3.92
C TYR A 160 13.82 16.87 -3.25
N THR A 161 14.56 16.50 -2.19
CA THR A 161 15.51 17.37 -1.49
C THR A 161 16.73 16.56 -1.05
N GLU A 162 17.94 16.87 -1.55
CA GLU A 162 19.15 16.13 -1.19
C GLU A 162 19.59 16.40 0.26
N PRO A 163 20.13 15.39 1.00
CA PRO A 163 20.21 13.97 0.67
C PRO A 163 18.89 13.22 0.92
N PHE A 164 18.39 12.50 -0.08
CA PHE A 164 17.00 12.03 -0.14
C PHE A 164 16.87 10.50 -0.10
N ASN A 165 16.15 9.95 0.88
CA ASN A 165 15.68 8.56 0.87
C ASN A 165 14.16 8.54 0.68
N LEU A 166 13.69 8.49 -0.57
CA LEU A 166 12.26 8.29 -0.84
C LEU A 166 11.93 6.82 -1.05
N ARG A 167 10.89 6.40 -0.34
CA ARG A 167 10.28 5.09 -0.45
C ARG A 167 8.81 5.26 -0.72
N ILE A 168 8.24 4.29 -1.40
CA ILE A 168 6.82 4.20 -1.68
C ILE A 168 6.35 2.85 -1.13
N LEU A 169 5.22 2.85 -0.45
CA LEU A 169 4.56 1.65 0.02
C LEU A 169 3.14 1.63 -0.53
N VAL A 170 2.85 0.60 -1.33
CA VAL A 170 1.51 0.36 -1.88
C VAL A 170 1.00 -1.01 -1.46
N LEU A 171 -0.27 -1.06 -1.09
CA LEU A 171 -0.87 -2.30 -0.58
C LEU A 171 -1.01 -3.35 -1.67
N PHE A 172 -1.42 -2.90 -2.87
CA PHE A 172 -1.89 -3.78 -3.92
C PHE A 172 -1.25 -3.47 -5.26
N GLU A 173 -1.03 -4.53 -6.02
CA GLU A 173 -0.78 -4.49 -7.44
C GLU A 173 -1.89 -5.22 -8.17
N GLU A 174 -2.32 -4.63 -9.28
CA GLU A 174 -3.18 -5.35 -10.21
C GLU A 174 -2.35 -6.43 -10.91
N PRO A 175 -2.88 -7.66 -11.04
CA PRO A 175 -2.20 -8.67 -11.82
C PRO A 175 -2.01 -8.14 -13.24
N ILE A 176 -0.79 -8.27 -13.74
CA ILE A 176 -0.49 -7.96 -15.13
C ILE A 176 -1.41 -8.88 -15.95
N PRO A 177 -2.27 -8.35 -16.85
CA PRO A 177 -3.05 -9.22 -17.71
C PRO A 177 -2.07 -10.12 -18.46
N PRO A 178 -2.36 -11.43 -18.60
CA PRO A 178 -1.47 -12.31 -19.34
C PRO A 178 -1.22 -11.67 -20.70
N GLN A 179 0.05 -11.40 -21.00
CA GLN A 179 0.43 -10.94 -22.33
C GLN A 179 0.06 -12.11 -23.24
N SER A 180 -0.95 -11.90 -24.08
CA SER A 180 -1.28 -12.83 -25.15
C SER A 180 -0.04 -12.90 -26.05
N GLU A 181 0.73 -13.98 -25.90
CA GLU A 181 1.74 -14.39 -26.89
C GLU A 181 1.07 -14.77 -28.21
#